data_AF-A0A971T1Z9-F1
#
_entry.id   AF-A0A971T1Z9-F1
#
_cell.length_a   1.000
_cell.length_b   1.000
_cell.length_c   1.000
_cell.angle_alpha   90.00
_cell.angle_beta   90.00
_cell.angle_gamma   90.00
#
_symmetry.space_group_name_H-M   'P 1'
#
loop_
_entity.id
_entity.type
_entity.pdbx_description
1 polymer ?
#
loop_
_entity_poly.entity_id
_entity_poly.type
_entity_poly.pdbx_seq_one_letter_code
_entity_poly.pdbx_strand_id
1 'polypeptide(L)'
;MGRSRARVECDNLQHLSAKGLAPRVLAYGQNRHWGMQNLSFLVIEEVPDTMTLDTFIAGPLQSLTPRQRRDLLRKLAVFTQTMNAGGYVNSEYHWRNILVQKSEDGVGFQVIDPSGSRLRYKLRYPYFDLATLDVCAPFFFSRTERLRFFKQYQGCSEEKLTSHLKKKVLAILTLRGKIAKKELKRYRKILPNHRL
;
A
#
# COMPACT_ATOMS: atom_id res chain seq x y z
N MET A 1 -14.38 26.03 2.49
CA MET A 1 -13.04 26.15 1.88
C MET A 1 -12.31 24.81 1.98
N GLY A 2 -11.81 24.26 0.87
CA GLY A 2 -11.20 22.92 0.83
C GLY A 2 -9.76 22.88 1.42
N ARG A 3 -9.40 21.74 2.01
CA ARG A 3 -8.00 21.45 2.43
C ARG A 3 -7.12 21.33 1.17
N SER A 4 -5.89 21.85 1.23
CA SER A 4 -4.87 21.65 0.17
C SER A 4 -4.43 20.19 0.14
N ARG A 5 -3.92 19.70 -1.00
CA ARG A 5 -3.35 18.34 -1.09
C ARG A 5 -2.23 18.14 -0.07
N ALA A 6 -1.30 19.10 0.01
CA ALA A 6 -0.18 19.04 0.95
C ALA A 6 -0.64 19.01 2.41
N ARG A 7 -1.73 19.72 2.77
CA ARG A 7 -2.31 19.63 4.12
C ARG A 7 -2.88 18.25 4.40
N VAL A 8 -3.65 17.70 3.46
CA VAL A 8 -4.22 16.35 3.59
C VAL A 8 -3.11 15.32 3.76
N GLU A 9 -2.06 15.41 2.96
CA GLU A 9 -0.89 14.53 3.04
C GLU A 9 -0.16 14.65 4.37
N CYS A 10 0.09 15.87 4.86
CA CYS A 10 0.68 16.12 6.18
C CYS A 10 -0.17 15.50 7.30
N ASP A 11 -1.48 15.78 7.32
CA ASP A 11 -2.41 15.26 8.33
C ASP A 11 -2.40 13.71 8.33
N ASN A 12 -2.39 13.10 7.14
CA ASN A 12 -2.35 11.64 6.99
C ASN A 12 -1.02 11.03 7.43
N LEU A 13 0.11 11.64 7.07
CA LEU A 13 1.43 11.18 7.48
C LEU A 13 1.61 11.29 8.98
N GLN A 14 1.19 12.38 9.61
CA GLN A 14 1.22 12.52 11.07
C GLN A 14 0.38 11.42 11.74
N HIS A 15 -0.83 11.16 11.23
CA HIS A 15 -1.69 10.09 11.76
C HIS A 15 -1.07 8.70 11.63
N LEU A 16 -0.44 8.40 10.50
CA LEU A 16 0.17 7.10 10.21
C LEU A 16 1.51 6.94 10.94
N SER A 17 2.30 7.99 11.05
CA SER A 17 3.58 8.01 11.75
C SER A 17 3.41 7.76 13.24
N ALA A 18 2.35 8.30 13.86
CA ALA A 18 1.98 7.99 15.25
C ALA A 18 1.69 6.49 15.49
N LYS A 19 1.46 5.70 14.43
CA LYS A 19 1.26 4.24 14.47
C LYS A 19 2.47 3.45 13.96
N GLY A 20 3.58 4.11 13.65
CA GLY A 20 4.76 3.50 13.03
C GLY A 20 4.55 3.03 11.59
N LEU A 21 3.55 3.57 10.87
CA LEU A 21 3.20 3.16 9.51
C LEU A 21 3.75 4.09 8.42
N ALA A 22 4.28 5.25 8.79
CA ALA A 22 4.82 6.25 7.88
C ALA A 22 5.99 7.00 8.53
N PRO A 23 6.88 7.63 7.74
CA PRO A 23 7.98 8.43 8.27
C PRO A 23 7.45 9.66 9.00
N ARG A 24 8.25 10.21 9.92
CA ARG A 24 7.87 11.41 10.66
C ARG A 24 7.84 12.62 9.74
N VAL A 25 6.87 13.49 9.94
CA VAL A 25 6.86 14.82 9.31
C VAL A 25 7.81 15.72 10.10
N LEU A 26 8.83 16.25 9.43
CA LEU A 26 9.82 17.17 10.01
C LEU A 26 9.39 18.62 9.87
N ALA A 27 8.82 18.98 8.71
CA ALA A 27 8.32 20.33 8.46
C ALA A 27 7.19 20.31 7.43
N TYR A 28 6.29 21.27 7.55
CA TYR A 28 5.20 21.50 6.61
C TYR A 28 4.92 23.00 6.51
N GLY A 29 4.68 23.48 5.30
CA GLY A 29 4.29 24.87 5.07
C GLY A 29 3.35 25.01 3.88
N GLN A 30 2.44 25.97 3.97
CA GLN A 30 1.59 26.38 2.87
C GLN A 30 1.41 27.89 2.88
N ASN A 31 1.43 28.51 1.70
CA ASN A 31 1.11 29.92 1.51
C ASN A 31 -0.06 30.05 0.53
N ARG A 32 -1.03 30.90 0.89
CA ARG A 32 -2.19 31.24 0.05
C ARG A 32 -2.26 32.74 -0.13
N HIS A 33 -2.37 33.20 -1.38
CA HIS A 33 -2.59 34.60 -1.72
C HIS A 33 -3.88 34.69 -2.53
N TRP A 34 -4.81 35.57 -2.15
CA TRP A 34 -6.15 35.71 -2.77
C TRP A 34 -6.90 34.38 -2.95
N GLY A 35 -6.78 33.46 -1.99
CA GLY A 35 -7.44 32.14 -2.04
C GLY A 35 -6.76 31.11 -2.96
N MET A 36 -5.78 31.50 -3.79
CA MET A 36 -4.95 30.60 -4.57
C MET A 36 -3.76 30.10 -3.74
N GLN A 37 -3.43 28.82 -3.90
CA GLN A 37 -2.24 28.24 -3.28
C GLN A 37 -1.03 28.58 -4.14
N ASN A 38 -0.12 29.37 -3.58
CA ASN A 38 1.07 29.82 -4.31
C ASN A 38 2.29 28.94 -4.00
N LEU A 39 2.31 28.29 -2.82
CA LEU A 39 3.39 27.40 -2.41
C LEU A 39 2.90 26.41 -1.37
N SER A 40 3.37 25.17 -1.45
CA SER A 40 3.31 24.21 -0.36
C SER A 40 4.53 23.32 -0.36
N PHE A 41 5.06 23.00 0.82
CA PHE A 41 6.15 22.04 0.98
C PHE A 41 5.85 21.11 2.15
N LEU A 42 6.44 19.91 2.09
CA LEU A 42 6.38 18.89 3.09
C LEU A 42 7.77 18.24 3.15
N VAL A 43 8.36 18.21 4.33
CA VAL A 43 9.63 17.56 4.60
C VAL A 43 9.36 16.40 5.55
N ILE A 44 9.74 15.20 5.14
CA ILE A 44 9.63 13.98 5.92
C ILE A 44 11.01 13.45 6.26
N GLU A 45 11.09 12.71 7.35
CA GLU A 45 12.28 11.99 7.75
C GLU A 45 12.64 10.94 6.70
N GLU A 46 13.92 10.87 6.35
CA GLU A 46 14.42 9.79 5.50
C GLU A 46 14.35 8.47 6.29
N VAL A 47 13.85 7.42 5.63
CA VAL A 47 13.93 6.07 6.19
C VAL A 47 15.18 5.39 5.63
N PRO A 48 16.24 5.20 6.44
CA PRO A 48 17.51 4.67 5.96
C PRO A 48 17.35 3.23 5.47
N ASP A 49 18.19 2.86 4.49
CA ASP A 49 18.27 1.52 3.93
C ASP A 49 16.93 0.99 3.38
N THR A 50 16.14 1.89 2.79
CA THR A 50 14.87 1.54 2.16
C THR A 50 14.91 1.58 0.65
N MET A 51 13.99 0.82 0.06
CA MET A 51 13.64 0.93 -1.36
C MET A 51 12.14 0.76 -1.51
N THR A 52 11.58 1.23 -2.61
CA THR A 52 10.15 1.04 -2.88
C THR A 52 9.82 -0.43 -3.16
N LEU A 53 8.58 -0.85 -2.86
CA LEU A 53 8.16 -2.25 -3.00
C LEU A 53 8.24 -2.74 -4.45
N ASP A 54 7.99 -1.88 -5.43
CA ASP A 54 8.19 -2.22 -6.85
C ASP A 54 9.65 -2.48 -7.20
N THR A 55 10.58 -1.67 -6.68
CA THR A 55 12.04 -1.90 -6.81
C THR A 55 12.45 -3.20 -6.12
N PHE A 56 11.93 -3.45 -4.91
CA PHE A 56 12.18 -4.69 -4.19
C PHE A 56 11.67 -5.93 -4.95
N ILE A 57 10.48 -5.84 -5.55
CA ILE A 57 9.87 -6.93 -6.32
C ILE A 57 10.63 -7.19 -7.63
N ALA A 58 11.10 -6.13 -8.30
CA ALA A 58 11.83 -6.23 -9.55
C ALA A 58 13.21 -6.88 -9.39
N GLY A 59 13.89 -6.67 -8.26
CA GLY A 59 15.21 -7.22 -7.99
C GLY A 59 15.22 -8.20 -6.80
N PRO A 60 15.39 -7.72 -5.56
CA PRO A 60 15.61 -8.56 -4.37
C PRO A 60 14.64 -9.74 -4.18
N LEU A 61 13.36 -9.60 -4.55
CA LEU A 61 12.35 -10.66 -4.41
C LEU A 61 12.76 -11.96 -5.12
N GLN A 62 13.47 -11.87 -6.24
CA GLN A 62 13.88 -13.03 -7.04
C GLN A 62 14.85 -13.95 -6.29
N SER A 63 15.63 -13.39 -5.36
CA SER A 63 16.59 -14.12 -4.53
C SER A 63 15.98 -14.77 -3.28
N LEU A 64 14.72 -14.47 -2.96
CA LEU A 64 14.10 -14.95 -1.72
C LEU A 64 13.69 -16.42 -1.81
N THR A 65 14.03 -17.16 -0.77
CA THR A 65 13.52 -18.52 -0.54
C THR A 65 11.99 -18.51 -0.38
N PRO A 66 11.30 -19.65 -0.62
CA PRO A 66 9.85 -19.75 -0.37
C PRO A 66 9.42 -19.38 1.06
N ARG A 67 10.28 -19.60 2.06
CA ARG A 67 10.04 -19.19 3.45
C ARG A 67 10.11 -17.68 3.61
N GLN A 68 11.13 -17.03 3.06
CA GLN A 68 11.28 -15.57 3.11
C GLN A 68 10.14 -14.86 2.33
N ARG A 69 9.74 -15.39 1.18
CA ARG A 69 8.58 -14.87 0.42
C ARG A 69 7.29 -14.93 1.24
N ARG A 70 7.08 -16.04 1.96
CA ARG A 70 5.93 -16.20 2.85
C ARG A 70 5.96 -15.19 4.00
N ASP A 71 7.13 -14.98 4.61
CA ASP A 71 7.29 -14.01 5.69
C ASP A 71 7.05 -12.57 5.21
N LEU A 72 7.59 -12.21 4.04
CA LEU A 72 7.35 -10.91 3.39
C LEU A 72 5.85 -10.64 3.21
N LEU A 73 5.13 -11.58 2.60
CA LEU A 73 3.69 -11.44 2.35
C LEU A 73 2.89 -11.40 3.66
N ARG A 74 3.31 -12.18 4.67
CA ARG A 74 2.68 -12.15 6.00
C ARG A 74 2.85 -10.78 6.65
N LYS A 75 4.08 -10.24 6.67
CA LYS A 75 4.38 -8.92 7.25
C LYS A 75 3.67 -7.80 6.48
N LEU A 76 3.63 -7.85 5.15
CA LEU A 76 2.90 -6.87 4.34
C LEU A 76 1.39 -6.94 4.59
N ALA A 77 0.84 -8.14 4.79
CA ALA A 77 -0.58 -8.32 5.10
C ALA A 77 -0.93 -7.71 6.47
N VAL A 78 -0.10 -7.95 7.49
CA VAL A 78 -0.26 -7.34 8.82
C VAL A 78 -0.11 -5.82 8.74
N PHE A 79 0.90 -5.31 8.04
CA PHE A 79 1.07 -3.87 7.83
C PHE A 79 -0.16 -3.23 7.16
N THR A 80 -0.67 -3.86 6.10
CA THR A 80 -1.86 -3.38 5.39
C THR A 80 -3.11 -3.45 6.29
N GLN A 81 -3.25 -4.50 7.09
CA GLN A 81 -4.34 -4.66 8.05
C GLN A 81 -4.31 -3.56 9.12
N THR A 82 -3.15 -3.29 9.72
CA THR A 82 -2.96 -2.22 10.72
C THR A 82 -3.23 -0.85 10.11
N MET A 83 -2.80 -0.61 8.88
CA MET A 83 -3.13 0.63 8.16
C MET A 83 -4.65 0.76 7.92
N ASN A 84 -5.32 -0.31 7.50
CA ASN A 84 -6.77 -0.28 7.25
C ASN A 84 -7.62 -0.37 8.53
N ALA A 85 -7.00 -0.56 9.69
CA ALA A 85 -7.69 -0.57 10.97
C ALA A 85 -8.38 0.78 11.23
N GLY A 86 -9.57 0.75 11.83
CA GLY A 86 -10.38 1.95 12.04
C GLY A 86 -10.96 2.56 10.76
N GLY A 87 -10.88 1.87 9.62
CA GLY A 87 -11.50 2.28 8.36
C GLY A 87 -10.68 3.29 7.54
N TYR A 88 -9.41 3.51 7.91
CA TYR A 88 -8.50 4.30 7.10
C TYR A 88 -8.19 3.59 5.78
N VAL A 89 -8.18 4.34 4.67
CA VAL A 89 -7.88 3.81 3.33
C VAL A 89 -7.00 4.80 2.62
N ASN A 90 -5.81 4.35 2.23
CA ASN A 90 -4.79 5.19 1.64
C ASN A 90 -5.27 5.72 0.27
N SER A 91 -5.94 4.88 -0.52
CA SER A 91 -6.42 5.18 -1.88
C SER A 91 -5.32 5.45 -2.92
N GLU A 92 -4.07 5.66 -2.50
CA GLU A 92 -2.87 5.68 -3.34
C GLU A 92 -1.87 4.60 -2.91
N TYR A 93 -2.39 3.41 -2.54
CA TYR A 93 -1.61 2.26 -2.06
C TYR A 93 -0.87 1.51 -3.18
N HIS A 94 -0.14 2.27 -3.99
CA HIS A 94 0.71 1.82 -5.07
C HIS A 94 2.00 1.20 -4.49
N TRP A 95 2.57 0.17 -5.13
CA TRP A 95 3.85 -0.43 -4.71
C TRP A 95 4.98 0.60 -4.57
N ARG A 96 5.06 1.58 -5.49
CA ARG A 96 6.05 2.66 -5.41
C ARG A 96 5.91 3.56 -4.17
N ASN A 97 4.74 3.55 -3.52
CA ASN A 97 4.43 4.37 -2.35
C ASN A 97 4.61 3.58 -1.04
N ILE A 98 5.05 2.32 -1.11
CA ILE A 98 5.36 1.45 0.02
C ILE A 98 6.87 1.28 0.06
N LEU A 99 7.51 1.80 1.11
CA LEU A 99 8.92 1.54 1.39
C LEU A 99 9.06 0.16 2.02
N VAL A 100 10.14 -0.51 1.65
CA VAL A 100 10.59 -1.79 2.17
C VAL A 100 11.93 -1.54 2.84
N GLN A 101 11.98 -1.75 4.16
CA GLN A 101 13.20 -1.64 4.95
C GLN A 101 13.70 -3.04 5.29
N LYS A 102 14.95 -3.34 4.98
CA LYS A 102 15.57 -4.56 5.49
C LYS A 102 16.22 -4.26 6.85
N SER A 103 15.98 -5.11 7.83
CA SER A 103 16.67 -5.11 9.11
C SER A 103 17.10 -6.53 9.46
N GLU A 104 17.89 -6.67 10.53
CA GLU A 104 18.28 -7.99 11.06
C GLU A 104 17.05 -8.86 11.42
N ASP A 105 15.95 -8.23 11.86
CA ASP A 105 14.67 -8.87 12.18
C ASP A 105 13.77 -9.17 10.95
N GLY A 106 14.27 -8.87 9.74
CA GLY A 106 13.65 -9.17 8.46
C GLY A 106 13.23 -7.93 7.69
N VAL A 107 11.93 -7.81 7.35
CA VAL A 107 11.44 -6.74 6.47
C VAL A 107 10.38 -5.89 7.16
N GLY A 108 10.58 -4.58 7.20
CA GLY A 108 9.62 -3.56 7.64
C GLY A 108 9.00 -2.81 6.45
N PHE A 109 7.87 -2.13 6.70
CA PHE A 109 7.18 -1.35 5.69
C PHE A 109 6.76 0.02 6.23
N GLN A 110 6.78 1.03 5.35
CA GLN A 110 6.22 2.36 5.61
C GLN A 110 5.54 2.91 4.35
N VAL A 111 4.57 3.81 4.48
CA VAL A 111 3.95 4.52 3.35
C VAL A 111 4.37 5.98 3.28
N ILE A 112 4.63 6.49 2.07
CA ILE A 112 5.19 7.86 1.87
C ILE A 112 4.27 8.86 1.18
N ASP A 113 3.25 8.42 0.43
CA ASP A 113 2.34 9.34 -0.31
C ASP A 113 0.87 9.01 0.00
N PRO A 114 0.39 9.28 1.23
CA PRO A 114 -0.99 9.02 1.61
C PRO A 114 -1.94 10.17 1.19
N SER A 115 -1.67 10.88 0.09
CA SER A 115 -2.37 12.12 -0.25
C SER A 115 -3.83 11.93 -0.71
N GLY A 116 -4.22 10.72 -1.12
CA GLY A 116 -5.58 10.39 -1.57
C GLY A 116 -6.53 9.84 -0.49
N SER A 117 -6.14 9.88 0.80
CA SER A 117 -6.87 9.15 1.83
C SER A 117 -8.33 9.58 1.98
N ARG A 118 -9.19 8.62 2.30
CA ARG A 118 -10.61 8.88 2.60
C ARG A 118 -10.96 8.21 3.90
N LEU A 119 -10.99 8.97 5.00
CA LEU A 119 -11.56 8.50 6.26
C LEU A 119 -13.08 8.39 6.10
N ARG A 120 -13.55 7.22 5.63
CA ARG A 120 -14.99 6.99 5.43
C ARG A 120 -15.36 5.57 5.83
N TYR A 121 -16.30 5.47 6.78
CA TYR A 121 -17.00 4.27 7.26
C TYR A 121 -17.84 3.56 6.17
N LYS A 122 -17.25 3.15 5.04
CA LYS A 122 -17.88 2.14 4.19
C LYS A 122 -17.00 0.90 4.15
N LEU A 123 -17.61 -0.24 4.47
CA LEU A 123 -17.07 -1.61 4.45
C LEU A 123 -16.38 -2.05 3.14
N ARG A 124 -16.33 -1.19 2.11
CA ARG A 124 -15.78 -1.47 0.78
C ARG A 124 -14.50 -0.69 0.45
N TYR A 125 -14.12 0.31 1.23
CA TYR A 125 -12.94 1.12 0.89
C TYR A 125 -11.60 0.37 1.06
N PRO A 126 -11.38 -0.50 2.09
CA PRO A 126 -10.14 -1.26 2.17
C PRO A 126 -9.91 -2.17 0.96
N TYR A 127 -10.98 -2.56 0.25
CA TYR A 127 -10.85 -3.32 -0.99
C TYR A 127 -10.15 -2.54 -2.09
N PHE A 128 -10.15 -1.20 -2.04
CA PHE A 128 -9.42 -0.39 -3.01
C PHE A 128 -7.91 -0.50 -2.82
N ASP A 129 -7.42 -0.41 -1.59
CA ASP A 129 -6.01 -0.62 -1.27
C ASP A 129 -5.57 -2.04 -1.65
N LEU A 130 -6.36 -3.06 -1.26
CA LEU A 130 -6.10 -4.46 -1.62
C LEU A 130 -6.15 -4.70 -3.14
N ALA A 131 -7.10 -4.09 -3.85
CA ALA A 131 -7.20 -4.21 -5.29
C ALA A 131 -6.01 -3.56 -5.99
N THR A 132 -5.58 -2.38 -5.51
CA THR A 132 -4.42 -1.66 -6.04
C THR A 132 -3.14 -2.49 -5.87
N LEU A 133 -2.94 -3.05 -4.67
CA LEU A 133 -1.83 -3.94 -4.37
C LEU A 133 -1.84 -5.21 -5.26
N ASP A 134 -3.04 -5.74 -5.57
CA ASP A 134 -3.21 -6.96 -6.35
C ASP A 134 -3.09 -6.76 -7.87
N VAL A 135 -3.09 -5.53 -8.41
CA VAL A 135 -3.05 -5.31 -9.87
C VAL A 135 -1.83 -6.00 -10.51
N CYS A 136 -0.64 -5.77 -9.95
CA CYS A 136 0.61 -6.34 -10.47
C CYS A 136 0.97 -7.68 -9.80
N ALA A 137 0.35 -8.02 -8.67
CA ALA A 137 0.65 -9.24 -7.93
C ALA A 137 0.61 -10.55 -8.77
N PRO A 138 -0.35 -10.77 -9.70
CA PRO A 138 -0.38 -11.97 -10.53
C PRO A 138 0.87 -12.24 -11.35
N PHE A 139 1.69 -11.22 -11.64
CA PHE A 139 2.91 -11.38 -12.43
C PHE A 139 4.10 -11.88 -11.62
N PHE A 140 4.05 -11.75 -10.28
CA PHE A 140 5.18 -12.06 -9.39
C PHE A 140 4.84 -13.07 -8.29
N PHE A 141 3.56 -13.30 -8.03
CA PHE A 141 3.07 -14.16 -6.97
C PHE A 141 2.01 -15.12 -7.49
N SER A 142 2.13 -16.39 -7.08
CA SER A 142 1.15 -17.43 -7.35
C SER A 142 -0.22 -17.10 -6.73
N ARG A 143 -1.27 -17.76 -7.24
CA ARG A 143 -2.62 -17.65 -6.66
C ARG A 143 -2.63 -18.03 -5.18
N THR A 144 -1.84 -19.04 -4.78
CA THR A 144 -1.73 -19.51 -3.40
C THR A 144 -1.07 -18.47 -2.49
N GLU A 145 0.02 -17.84 -2.94
CA GLU A 145 0.68 -16.76 -2.20
C GLU A 145 -0.26 -15.57 -1.97
N ARG A 146 -0.97 -15.14 -3.02
CA ARG A 146 -1.94 -14.04 -2.94
C ARG A 146 -3.13 -14.38 -2.04
N LEU A 147 -3.60 -15.62 -2.07
CA LEU A 147 -4.65 -16.08 -1.16
C LEU A 147 -4.17 -16.10 0.30
N ARG A 148 -2.95 -16.57 0.56
CA ARG A 148 -2.34 -16.53 1.91
C ARG A 148 -2.21 -15.11 2.42
N PHE A 149 -1.75 -14.17 1.59
CA PHE A 149 -1.74 -12.74 1.91
C PHE A 149 -3.14 -12.28 2.35
N PHE A 150 -4.17 -12.57 1.55
CA PHE A 150 -5.53 -12.16 1.89
C PHE A 150 -6.04 -12.78 3.20
N LYS A 151 -5.79 -14.08 3.42
CA LYS A 151 -6.18 -14.75 4.67
C LYS A 151 -5.47 -14.14 5.88
N GLN A 152 -4.17 -13.85 5.76
CA GLN A 152 -3.42 -13.17 6.81
C GLN A 152 -4.00 -11.78 7.09
N TYR A 153 -4.29 -11.00 6.05
CA TYR A 153 -4.90 -9.67 6.17
C TYR A 153 -6.28 -9.72 6.88
N GLN A 154 -7.05 -10.79 6.67
CA GLN A 154 -8.34 -10.99 7.34
C GLN A 154 -8.20 -11.57 8.77
N GLY A 155 -6.99 -11.92 9.21
CA GLY A 155 -6.76 -12.57 10.51
C GLY A 155 -7.19 -14.04 10.57
N CYS A 156 -7.31 -14.73 9.43
CA CYS A 156 -7.83 -16.10 9.35
C CYS A 156 -6.87 -17.06 8.61
N SER A 157 -5.56 -16.98 8.89
CA SER A 157 -4.49 -17.67 8.13
C SER A 157 -4.65 -19.19 8.03
N GLU A 158 -5.14 -19.84 9.09
CA GLU A 158 -5.31 -21.30 9.18
C GLU A 158 -6.70 -21.79 8.75
N GLU A 159 -7.67 -20.89 8.63
CA GLU A 159 -9.08 -21.27 8.42
C GLU A 159 -9.43 -21.52 6.95
N LYS A 160 -10.47 -22.32 6.69
CA LYS A 160 -11.01 -22.41 5.32
C LYS A 160 -11.69 -21.10 4.93
N LEU A 161 -11.65 -20.75 3.64
CA LEU A 161 -12.38 -19.58 3.16
C LEU A 161 -13.89 -19.80 3.29
N THR A 162 -14.50 -19.05 4.21
CA THR A 162 -15.95 -18.96 4.33
C THR A 162 -16.57 -18.33 3.08
N SER A 163 -17.86 -18.57 2.85
CA SER A 163 -18.61 -17.97 1.73
C SER A 163 -18.56 -16.44 1.76
N HIS A 164 -18.52 -15.84 2.96
CA HIS A 164 -18.34 -14.39 3.13
C HIS A 164 -16.98 -13.90 2.63
N LEU A 165 -15.89 -14.58 3.03
CA LEU A 165 -14.54 -14.24 2.59
C LEU A 165 -14.38 -14.41 1.07
N LYS A 166 -14.99 -15.44 0.47
CA LYS A 166 -15.02 -15.61 -0.99
C LYS A 166 -15.69 -14.41 -1.68
N LYS A 167 -16.81 -13.91 -1.16
CA LYS A 167 -17.47 -12.70 -1.69
C LYS A 167 -16.55 -11.47 -1.60
N LYS A 168 -15.78 -11.33 -0.52
CA LYS A 168 -14.78 -10.24 -0.39
C LYS A 168 -13.69 -10.35 -1.45
N VAL A 169 -13.12 -11.53 -1.65
CA VAL A 169 -12.11 -11.78 -2.69
C VAL A 169 -12.66 -11.41 -4.07
N LEU A 170 -13.87 -11.85 -4.41
CA LEU A 170 -14.52 -11.49 -5.68
C LEU A 170 -14.70 -9.97 -5.83
N ALA A 171 -15.10 -9.26 -4.77
CA ALA A 171 -15.24 -7.81 -4.82
C ALA A 171 -13.89 -7.10 -5.08
N ILE A 172 -12.81 -7.57 -4.45
CA ILE A 172 -11.45 -7.06 -4.68
C ILE A 172 -11.01 -7.33 -6.13
N LEU A 173 -11.23 -8.54 -6.65
CA LEU A 173 -10.87 -8.89 -8.02
C LEU A 173 -11.66 -8.07 -9.06
N THR A 174 -12.94 -7.85 -8.84
CA THR A 174 -13.78 -6.98 -9.68
C THR A 174 -13.26 -5.54 -9.66
N LEU A 175 -12.91 -5.01 -8.49
CA LEU A 175 -12.35 -3.67 -8.37
C LEU A 175 -10.98 -3.56 -9.05
N ARG A 176 -10.11 -4.56 -8.85
CA ARG A 176 -8.81 -4.68 -9.51
C ARG A 176 -8.96 -4.58 -11.03
N GLY A 177 -9.90 -5.32 -11.61
CA GLY A 177 -10.18 -5.28 -13.04
C GLY A 177 -10.50 -3.87 -13.56
N LYS A 178 -11.24 -3.07 -12.77
CA LYS A 178 -11.60 -1.69 -13.13
C LYS A 178 -10.40 -0.72 -13.11
N ILE A 179 -9.43 -0.94 -12.23
CA ILE A 179 -8.25 -0.06 -12.07
C ILE A 179 -7.00 -0.56 -12.81
N ALA A 180 -6.99 -1.82 -13.25
CA ALA A 180 -5.81 -2.51 -13.76
C ALA A 180 -5.12 -1.76 -14.91
N LYS A 181 -5.87 -1.27 -15.91
CA LYS A 181 -5.27 -0.60 -17.09
C LYS A 181 -4.43 0.62 -16.69
N LYS A 182 -4.91 1.44 -15.75
CA LYS A 182 -4.19 2.65 -15.30
C LYS A 182 -2.99 2.26 -14.45
N GLU A 183 -3.17 1.30 -13.55
CA GLU A 183 -2.14 0.87 -12.62
C GLU A 183 -1.01 0.10 -13.30
N LEU A 184 -1.30 -0.81 -14.23
CA LEU A 184 -0.28 -1.54 -15.01
C LEU A 184 0.62 -0.60 -15.81
N LYS A 185 0.09 0.53 -16.31
CA LYS A 185 0.90 1.54 -17.00
C LYS A 185 2.05 2.08 -16.13
N ARG A 186 1.85 2.18 -14.81
CA ARG A 186 2.85 2.68 -13.87
C ARG A 186 4.04 1.72 -13.73
N TYR A 187 3.82 0.42 -13.92
CA TYR A 187 4.80 -0.63 -13.67
C TYR A 187 5.33 -1.31 -14.94
N ARG A 188 5.06 -0.76 -16.13
CA ARG A 188 5.48 -1.34 -17.42
C ARG A 188 6.95 -1.74 -17.50
N LYS A 189 7.84 -1.04 -16.81
CA LYS A 189 9.29 -1.32 -16.82
C LYS A 189 9.68 -2.57 -16.04
N ILE A 190 8.86 -2.98 -15.07
CA ILE A 190 9.15 -4.15 -14.20
C ILE A 190 8.28 -5.35 -14.53
N LEU A 191 7.17 -5.15 -15.27
CA LEU A 191 6.29 -6.24 -15.67
C LEU A 191 7.01 -7.14 -16.69
N PRO A 192 6.89 -8.47 -16.57
CA PRO A 192 7.40 -9.39 -17.59
C PRO A 192 6.79 -9.04 -18.96
N ASN A 193 7.59 -9.12 -20.03
CA ASN A 193 7.17 -8.78 -21.41
C ASN A 193 5.99 -9.62 -21.96
N HIS A 194 5.48 -10.58 -21.19
CA HIS A 194 4.35 -11.41 -21.59
C HIS A 194 3.02 -10.84 -21.08
N ARG A 195 2.28 -10.22 -22.03
CA ARG A 195 0.85 -9.89 -21.99
C ARG A 195 0.46 -8.67 -21.13
N LEU A 196 0.55 -7.49 -21.74
CA LEU A 196 -0.38 -6.38 -21.46
C LEU A 196 -1.52 -6.39 -22.48
#